data_AF-A0A8T4H225-F1
#
_entry.id   AF-A0A8T4H225-F1
#
_cell.length_a   1.000
_cell.length_b   1.000
_cell.length_c   1.000
_cell.angle_alpha   90.00
_cell.angle_beta   90.00
_cell.angle_gamma   90.00
#
_symmetry.space_group_name_H-M   'P 1'
#
loop_
_entity.id
_entity.type
_entity.pdbx_description
1 polymer ?
#
loop_
_entity_poly.entity_id
_entity_poly.type
_entity_poly.pdbx_seq_one_letter_code
_entity_poly.pdbx_strand_id
1 'polypeptide(L)'
;MAEEQPQSLPADLEGWLDEQAAESGRDRQEVLVRAVATYRLLSEAEDAADVAPLDQQVGDLADRVEELDADTDDRIEDVRDRIVQVMQVAKAKADANHDHPELAERIDELEAESAEDVESLRRALAHLDRRVESGFDNYEAVLTTLADRADGTDEKLDTLASAVVGLRRRVAELEAADARRDAVEAIQREANSRNVAAADCEGCGKQVQIGLLSAPRCPHCEEPFEGIEPGSWFLGSATLVIGDRPALTGESFEPETAEEVFVDDD
;
A
#
# COMPACT_ATOMS: atom_id res chain seq x y z
N MET A 1 -95.64 -28.78 65.15
CA MET A 1 -95.56 -29.56 63.91
C MET A 1 -96.27 -28.79 62.81
N ALA A 2 -95.52 -28.37 61.80
CA ALA A 2 -95.97 -28.18 60.43
C ALA A 2 -94.69 -28.13 59.58
N GLU A 3 -94.34 -29.24 58.96
CA GLU A 3 -93.31 -29.31 57.92
C GLU A 3 -93.87 -28.60 56.69
N GLU A 4 -93.28 -27.48 56.27
CA GLU A 4 -93.53 -26.92 54.94
C GLU A 4 -92.86 -27.83 53.92
N GLN A 5 -93.68 -28.57 53.19
CA GLN A 5 -93.26 -29.39 52.05
C GLN A 5 -92.58 -28.47 51.01
N PRO A 6 -91.49 -28.92 50.35
CA PRO A 6 -90.97 -28.20 49.20
C PRO A 6 -92.08 -28.08 48.16
N GLN A 7 -92.43 -26.85 47.80
CA GLN A 7 -93.42 -26.58 46.78
C GLN A 7 -92.90 -27.17 45.47
N SER A 8 -93.43 -28.33 45.06
CA SER A 8 -93.13 -28.93 43.77
C SER A 8 -93.58 -27.98 42.67
N LEU A 9 -92.86 -27.97 41.54
CA LEU A 9 -93.30 -27.21 40.38
C LEU A 9 -94.70 -27.69 39.97
N PRO A 10 -95.56 -26.80 39.44
CA PRO A 10 -96.86 -27.20 38.93
C PRO A 10 -96.71 -28.35 37.93
N ALA A 11 -97.56 -29.37 38.01
CA ALA A 11 -97.46 -30.58 37.19
C ALA A 11 -97.42 -30.28 35.69
N ASP A 12 -98.09 -29.21 35.26
CA ASP A 12 -98.07 -28.75 33.87
C ASP A 12 -96.68 -28.25 33.43
N LEU A 13 -95.96 -27.58 34.32
CA LEU A 13 -94.62 -27.07 34.06
C LEU A 13 -93.58 -28.19 34.08
N GLU A 14 -93.78 -29.19 34.96
CA GLU A 14 -92.95 -30.40 34.96
C GLU A 14 -93.15 -31.19 33.67
N GLY A 15 -94.40 -31.39 33.25
CA GLY A 15 -94.72 -32.05 31.97
C GLY A 15 -94.13 -31.30 30.78
N TRP A 16 -94.20 -29.97 30.76
CA TRP A 16 -93.60 -29.16 29.70
C TRP A 16 -92.06 -29.27 29.68
N LEU A 17 -91.41 -29.26 30.84
CA LEU A 17 -89.96 -29.42 30.92
C LEU A 17 -89.51 -30.81 30.46
N ASP A 18 -90.26 -31.85 30.83
CA ASP A 18 -89.99 -33.23 30.40
C ASP A 18 -90.17 -33.36 28.87
N GLU A 19 -91.17 -32.69 28.29
CA GLU A 19 -91.40 -32.65 26.84
C GLU A 19 -90.27 -31.91 26.11
N GLN A 20 -89.87 -30.73 26.57
CA GLN A 20 -88.77 -29.96 25.98
C GLN A 20 -87.40 -30.62 26.16
N ALA A 21 -87.19 -31.34 27.26
CA ALA A 21 -86.02 -32.17 27.47
C ALA A 21 -85.97 -33.30 26.44
N ALA A 22 -87.09 -33.99 26.20
CA ALA A 22 -87.20 -35.03 25.19
C ALA A 22 -87.00 -34.50 23.76
N GLU A 23 -87.56 -33.33 23.43
CA GLU A 23 -87.48 -32.74 22.10
C GLU A 23 -86.07 -32.21 21.78
N SER A 24 -85.43 -31.55 22.75
CA SER A 24 -84.11 -30.96 22.56
C SER A 24 -82.94 -31.92 22.87
N GLY A 25 -83.23 -33.12 23.38
CA GLY A 25 -82.25 -34.15 23.74
C GLY A 25 -81.37 -33.79 24.95
N ARG A 26 -81.81 -32.83 25.78
CA ARG A 26 -81.08 -32.32 26.95
C ARG A 26 -81.71 -32.80 28.24
N ASP A 27 -80.94 -32.79 29.34
CA ASP A 27 -81.52 -33.08 30.65
C ASP A 27 -82.42 -31.94 31.12
N ARG A 28 -83.40 -32.28 31.96
CA ARG A 28 -84.42 -31.34 32.44
C ARG A 28 -83.82 -30.12 33.17
N GLN A 29 -82.74 -30.28 33.93
CA GLN A 29 -82.10 -29.15 34.60
C GLN A 29 -81.40 -28.23 33.59
N GLU A 30 -80.78 -28.76 32.54
CA GLU A 30 -80.12 -27.95 31.50
C GLU A 30 -81.14 -27.10 30.72
N VAL A 31 -82.30 -27.67 30.36
CA VAL A 31 -83.39 -26.92 29.74
C VAL A 31 -83.87 -25.80 30.66
N LEU A 32 -84.03 -26.09 31.95
CA LEU A 32 -84.45 -25.09 32.94
C LEU A 32 -83.42 -23.97 33.10
N VAL A 33 -82.13 -24.30 33.21
CA VAL A 33 -81.05 -23.32 33.33
C VAL A 33 -80.98 -22.43 32.09
N ARG A 34 -81.13 -23.02 30.88
CA ARG A 34 -81.13 -22.25 29.64
C ARG A 34 -82.36 -21.36 29.54
N ALA A 35 -83.54 -21.86 29.90
CA ALA A 35 -84.75 -21.06 29.93
C ALA A 35 -84.62 -19.89 30.91
N VAL A 36 -84.03 -20.10 32.09
CA VAL A 36 -83.77 -19.04 33.07
C VAL A 36 -82.68 -18.07 32.58
N ALA A 37 -81.64 -18.55 31.90
CA ALA A 37 -80.59 -17.70 31.34
C ALA A 37 -81.12 -16.86 30.18
N THR A 38 -81.94 -17.44 29.31
CA THR A 38 -82.63 -16.72 28.23
C THR A 38 -83.65 -15.76 28.79
N TYR A 39 -84.40 -16.15 29.81
CA TYR A 39 -85.30 -15.24 30.53
C TYR A 39 -84.52 -14.10 31.16
N ARG A 40 -83.40 -14.35 31.85
CA ARG A 40 -82.55 -13.30 32.42
C ARG A 40 -81.95 -12.40 31.35
N LEU A 41 -81.48 -12.95 30.23
CA LEU A 41 -80.99 -12.14 29.10
C LEU A 41 -82.11 -11.31 28.46
N LEU A 42 -83.33 -11.85 28.37
CA LEU A 42 -84.49 -11.12 27.86
C LEU A 42 -84.98 -10.07 28.87
N SER A 43 -84.94 -10.35 30.17
CA SER A 43 -85.26 -9.40 31.24
C SER A 43 -84.18 -8.32 31.39
N GLU A 44 -82.91 -8.67 31.25
CA GLU A 44 -81.80 -7.71 31.19
C GLU A 44 -81.81 -6.94 29.86
N ALA A 45 -82.30 -7.52 28.76
CA ALA A 45 -82.57 -6.82 27.50
C ALA A 45 -83.82 -5.93 27.57
N GLU A 46 -84.81 -6.25 28.43
CA GLU A 46 -85.89 -5.33 28.81
C GLU A 46 -85.35 -4.15 29.62
N ASP A 47 -84.31 -4.34 30.44
CA ASP A 47 -83.57 -3.25 31.10
C ASP A 47 -82.57 -2.54 30.15
N ALA A 48 -82.15 -3.18 29.05
CA ALA A 48 -81.39 -2.60 27.95
C ALA A 48 -82.28 -2.19 26.75
N ALA A 49 -83.58 -1.97 26.99
CA ALA A 49 -84.55 -1.54 25.98
C ALA A 49 -84.34 -0.09 25.50
N ASP A 50 -83.34 0.61 26.03
CA ASP A 50 -82.90 1.93 25.56
C ASP A 50 -81.90 1.87 24.39
N VAL A 51 -81.57 0.68 23.89
CA VAL A 51 -80.75 0.54 22.67
C VAL A 51 -81.68 0.34 21.47
N ALA A 52 -81.68 1.30 20.55
CA ALA A 52 -82.47 1.26 19.33
C ALA A 52 -82.26 -0.07 18.56
N PRO A 53 -83.28 -0.63 17.87
CA PRO A 53 -83.11 -1.80 17.02
C PRO A 53 -81.94 -1.64 16.05
N LEU A 54 -81.24 -2.74 15.72
CA LEU A 54 -80.07 -2.69 14.82
C LEU A 54 -80.37 -2.01 13.48
N ASP A 55 -81.58 -2.20 12.94
CA ASP A 55 -82.01 -1.55 11.70
C ASP A 55 -82.09 -0.02 11.85
N GLN A 56 -82.49 0.47 13.02
CA GLN A 56 -82.50 1.90 13.33
C GLN A 56 -81.07 2.44 13.47
N GLN A 57 -80.16 1.71 14.13
CA GLN A 57 -78.76 2.12 14.24
C GLN A 57 -78.04 2.16 12.88
N VAL A 58 -78.34 1.21 12.00
CA VAL A 58 -77.83 1.19 10.62
C VAL A 58 -78.42 2.35 9.82
N GLY A 59 -79.71 2.66 10.00
CA GLY A 59 -80.35 3.86 9.44
C GLY A 59 -79.65 5.14 9.91
N ASP A 60 -79.49 5.32 11.22
CA ASP A 60 -78.84 6.50 11.80
C ASP A 60 -77.37 6.63 11.35
N LEU A 61 -76.64 5.52 11.19
CA LEU A 61 -75.28 5.54 10.67
C LEU A 61 -75.24 5.87 9.18
N ALA A 62 -76.18 5.35 8.39
CA ALA A 62 -76.31 5.70 6.97
C ALA A 62 -76.60 7.19 6.81
N ASP A 63 -77.54 7.73 7.59
CA ASP A 63 -77.87 9.16 7.60
C ASP A 63 -76.65 10.01 7.97
N ARG A 64 -75.85 9.58 8.96
CA ARG A 64 -74.61 10.26 9.36
C ARG A 64 -73.50 10.18 8.31
N VAL A 65 -73.41 9.06 7.58
CA VAL A 65 -72.46 8.92 6.46
C VAL A 65 -72.90 9.81 5.31
N GLU A 66 -74.18 9.86 4.99
CA GLU A 66 -74.73 10.77 3.98
C GLU A 66 -74.50 12.24 4.36
N GLU A 67 -74.70 12.61 5.63
CA GLU A 67 -74.40 13.95 6.14
C GLU A 67 -72.90 14.27 6.06
N LEU A 68 -72.03 13.31 6.43
CA LEU A 68 -70.59 13.50 6.39
C LEU A 68 -70.05 13.59 4.95
N ASP A 69 -70.59 12.78 4.05
CA ASP A 69 -70.25 12.82 2.62
C ASP A 69 -70.68 14.17 2.04
N ALA A 70 -71.88 14.65 2.37
CA ALA A 70 -72.35 15.98 1.96
C ALA A 70 -71.46 17.12 2.51
N ASP A 71 -71.13 17.10 3.82
CA ASP A 71 -70.21 18.08 4.42
C ASP A 71 -68.79 18.00 3.82
N THR A 72 -68.34 16.80 3.45
CA THR A 72 -67.03 16.62 2.81
C THR A 72 -67.03 17.18 1.39
N ASP A 73 -68.08 16.93 0.62
CA ASP A 73 -68.25 17.49 -0.73
C ASP A 73 -68.30 19.02 -0.68
N ASP A 74 -69.08 19.60 0.22
CA ASP A 74 -69.15 21.05 0.44
C ASP A 74 -67.77 21.65 0.79
N ARG A 75 -66.99 20.98 1.65
CA ARG A 75 -65.62 21.43 1.99
C ARG A 75 -64.65 21.32 0.81
N ILE A 76 -64.77 20.27 0.00
CA ILE A 76 -63.95 20.12 -1.20
C ILE A 76 -64.27 21.22 -2.21
N GLU A 77 -65.55 21.58 -2.36
CA GLU A 77 -65.98 22.70 -3.19
C GLU A 77 -65.43 24.04 -2.67
N ASP A 78 -65.52 24.32 -1.37
CA ASP A 78 -64.95 25.53 -0.76
C ASP A 78 -63.43 25.63 -0.97
N VAL A 79 -62.68 24.54 -0.76
CA VAL A 79 -61.24 24.51 -1.00
C VAL A 79 -60.92 24.74 -2.48
N ARG A 80 -61.69 24.14 -3.39
CA ARG A 80 -61.51 24.32 -4.84
C ARG A 80 -61.73 25.77 -5.23
N ASP A 81 -62.81 26.38 -4.74
CA ASP A 81 -63.12 27.79 -4.98
C ASP A 81 -62.04 28.70 -4.41
N ARG A 82 -61.53 28.38 -3.22
CA ARG A 82 -60.43 29.12 -2.61
C ARG A 82 -59.13 29.02 -3.41
N ILE A 83 -58.79 27.85 -3.93
CA ILE A 83 -57.61 27.66 -4.79
C ILE A 83 -57.75 28.45 -6.08
N VAL A 84 -58.93 28.39 -6.72
CA VAL A 84 -59.22 29.16 -7.93
C VAL A 84 -59.07 30.65 -7.65
N GLN A 85 -59.62 31.14 -6.54
CA GLN A 85 -59.48 32.52 -6.11
C GLN A 85 -58.02 32.92 -5.91
N VAL A 86 -57.21 32.09 -5.22
CA VAL A 86 -55.78 32.36 -5.00
C VAL A 86 -55.02 32.40 -6.33
N MET A 87 -55.28 31.44 -7.24
CA MET A 87 -54.66 31.45 -8.57
C MET A 87 -55.04 32.71 -9.35
N GLN A 88 -56.31 33.11 -9.34
CA GLN A 88 -56.77 34.32 -10.02
C GLN A 88 -56.12 35.57 -9.43
N VAL A 89 -56.02 35.68 -8.10
CA VAL A 89 -55.32 36.79 -7.43
C VAL A 89 -53.83 36.77 -7.78
N ALA A 90 -53.18 35.61 -7.81
CA ALA A 90 -51.77 35.49 -8.17
C ALA A 90 -51.54 35.89 -9.64
N LYS A 91 -52.37 35.42 -10.57
CA LYS A 91 -52.33 35.79 -12.00
C LYS A 91 -52.68 37.26 -12.25
N ALA A 92 -53.55 37.85 -11.43
CA ALA A 92 -53.86 39.28 -11.50
C ALA A 92 -52.71 40.14 -10.95
N LYS A 93 -51.94 39.62 -9.99
CA LYS A 93 -50.79 40.31 -9.43
C LYS A 93 -49.58 40.34 -10.35
N ALA A 94 -49.45 39.39 -11.27
CA ALA A 94 -48.35 39.35 -12.22
C ALA A 94 -48.78 38.63 -13.50
N ASP A 95 -48.55 39.26 -14.66
CA ASP A 95 -48.81 38.65 -15.96
C ASP A 95 -47.94 37.38 -16.16
N ALA A 96 -48.37 36.49 -17.04
CA ALA A 96 -47.59 35.31 -17.42
C ALA A 96 -46.18 35.67 -17.96
N ASN A 97 -46.02 36.88 -18.50
CA ASN A 97 -44.77 37.40 -19.04
C ASN A 97 -44.23 38.56 -18.21
N HIS A 98 -44.57 38.65 -16.92
CA HIS A 98 -43.88 39.64 -16.09
C HIS A 98 -42.41 39.28 -15.99
N ASP A 99 -41.56 40.27 -16.24
CA ASP A 99 -40.12 40.09 -16.11
C ASP A 99 -39.66 40.33 -14.68
N HIS A 100 -38.53 39.72 -14.34
CA HIS A 100 -37.83 39.96 -13.09
C HIS A 100 -36.48 40.64 -13.37
N PRO A 101 -36.46 41.96 -13.61
CA PRO A 101 -35.23 42.67 -13.95
C PRO A 101 -34.15 42.52 -12.87
N GLU A 102 -34.54 42.51 -11.58
CA GLU A 102 -33.61 42.30 -10.47
C GLU A 102 -32.97 40.90 -10.47
N LEU A 103 -33.71 39.87 -10.90
CA LEU A 103 -33.17 38.51 -11.03
C LEU A 103 -32.25 38.41 -12.25
N ALA A 104 -32.62 39.05 -13.36
CA ALA A 104 -31.78 39.10 -14.56
C ALA A 104 -30.45 39.82 -14.28
N GLU A 105 -30.49 40.99 -13.63
CA GLU A 105 -29.28 41.73 -13.24
C GLU A 105 -28.38 40.92 -12.31
N ARG A 106 -28.96 40.19 -11.34
CA ARG A 106 -28.20 39.28 -10.47
C ARG A 106 -27.58 38.10 -11.22
N ILE A 107 -28.25 37.57 -12.24
CA ILE A 107 -27.70 36.52 -13.08
C ILE A 107 -26.53 37.08 -13.90
N ASP A 108 -26.70 38.24 -14.53
CA ASP A 108 -25.66 38.89 -15.31
C ASP A 108 -24.42 39.21 -14.44
N GLU A 109 -24.63 39.65 -13.19
CA GLU A 109 -23.55 39.89 -12.21
C GLU A 109 -22.81 38.59 -11.86
N LEU A 110 -23.54 37.51 -11.57
CA LEU A 110 -22.94 36.20 -11.27
C LEU A 110 -22.20 35.60 -12.47
N GLU A 111 -22.72 35.80 -13.69
CA GLU A 111 -22.06 35.37 -14.91
C GLU A 111 -20.77 36.13 -15.14
N ALA A 112 -20.76 37.44 -14.89
CA ALA A 112 -19.56 38.26 -14.96
C ALA A 112 -18.51 37.84 -13.92
N GLU A 113 -18.90 37.68 -12.65
CA GLU A 113 -18.02 37.19 -11.58
C GLU A 113 -17.44 35.81 -11.93
N SER A 114 -18.28 34.88 -12.38
CA SER A 114 -17.84 33.55 -12.79
C SER A 114 -16.86 33.59 -13.97
N ALA A 115 -17.08 34.49 -14.93
CA ALA A 115 -16.17 34.67 -16.07
C ALA A 115 -14.81 35.21 -15.61
N GLU A 116 -14.78 36.14 -14.67
CA GLU A 116 -13.55 36.67 -14.08
C GLU A 116 -12.80 35.59 -13.30
N ASP A 117 -13.49 34.77 -12.51
CA ASP A 117 -12.92 33.66 -11.76
C ASP A 117 -12.29 32.60 -12.67
N VAL A 118 -13.00 32.20 -13.72
CA VAL A 118 -12.50 31.24 -14.71
C VAL A 118 -11.25 31.78 -15.39
N GLU A 119 -11.24 33.06 -15.73
CA GLU A 119 -10.10 33.69 -16.37
C GLU A 119 -8.91 33.84 -15.39
N SER A 120 -9.16 34.13 -14.12
CA SER A 120 -8.16 34.13 -13.05
C SER A 120 -7.52 32.74 -12.89
N LEU A 121 -8.34 31.68 -12.85
CA LEU A 121 -7.89 30.29 -12.79
C LEU A 121 -7.05 29.91 -14.01
N ARG A 122 -7.45 30.31 -15.22
CA ARG A 122 -6.65 30.08 -16.44
C ARG A 122 -5.28 30.73 -16.36
N ARG A 123 -5.19 31.96 -15.85
CA ARG A 123 -3.90 32.66 -15.65
C ARG A 123 -3.04 31.96 -14.60
N ALA A 124 -3.65 31.51 -13.50
CA ALA A 124 -2.96 30.77 -12.46
C ALA A 124 -2.40 29.43 -12.99
N LEU A 125 -3.20 28.70 -13.77
CA LEU A 125 -2.78 27.46 -14.44
C LEU A 125 -1.63 27.73 -15.42
N ALA A 126 -1.75 28.73 -16.30
CA ALA A 126 -0.69 29.08 -17.24
C ALA A 126 0.59 29.58 -16.55
N HIS A 127 0.50 30.15 -15.36
CA HIS A 127 1.66 30.50 -14.55
C HIS A 127 2.29 29.25 -13.89
N LEU A 128 1.46 28.36 -13.35
CA LEU A 128 1.92 27.11 -12.76
C LEU A 128 2.63 26.24 -13.79
N ASP A 129 2.05 26.11 -14.98
CA ASP A 129 2.59 25.35 -16.10
C ASP A 129 3.99 25.84 -16.48
N ARG A 130 4.15 27.14 -16.74
CA ARG A 130 5.46 27.77 -16.99
C ARG A 130 6.46 27.55 -15.85
N ARG A 131 6.00 27.59 -14.60
CA ARG A 131 6.87 27.37 -13.43
C ARG A 131 7.32 25.91 -13.34
N VAL A 132 6.46 24.97 -13.71
CA VAL A 132 6.77 23.54 -13.74
C VAL A 132 7.75 23.24 -14.88
N GLU A 133 7.46 23.69 -16.10
CA GLU A 133 8.36 23.54 -17.26
C GLU A 133 9.74 24.14 -16.96
N SER A 134 9.81 25.39 -16.51
CA SER A 134 11.08 26.03 -16.16
C SER A 134 11.79 25.35 -14.99
N GLY A 135 11.05 24.75 -14.06
CA GLY A 135 11.61 23.95 -12.97
C GLY A 135 12.31 22.71 -13.48
N PHE A 136 11.66 21.97 -14.40
CA PHE A 136 12.25 20.79 -15.04
C PHE A 136 13.48 21.13 -15.86
N ASP A 137 13.44 22.19 -16.67
CA ASP A 137 14.61 22.66 -17.44
C ASP A 137 15.81 22.95 -16.52
N ASN A 138 15.56 23.60 -15.38
CA ASN A 138 16.59 23.87 -14.40
C ASN A 138 17.14 22.57 -13.77
N TYR A 139 16.29 21.62 -13.42
CA TYR A 139 16.74 20.34 -12.88
C TYR A 139 17.55 19.54 -13.91
N GLU A 140 17.12 19.50 -15.17
CA GLU A 140 17.86 18.84 -16.24
C GLU A 140 19.25 19.46 -16.44
N ALA A 141 19.34 20.79 -16.42
CA ALA A 141 20.62 21.49 -16.50
C ALA A 141 21.54 21.14 -15.32
N VAL A 142 20.99 21.11 -14.09
CA VAL A 142 21.75 20.71 -12.90
C VAL A 142 22.21 19.26 -12.99
N LEU A 143 21.32 18.33 -13.35
CA LEU A 143 21.64 16.90 -13.46
C LEU A 143 22.69 16.63 -14.54
N THR A 144 22.57 17.27 -15.71
CA THR A 144 23.57 17.20 -16.77
C THR A 144 24.93 17.67 -16.26
N THR A 145 24.98 18.82 -15.59
CA THR A 145 26.25 19.34 -15.07
C THR A 145 26.83 18.47 -13.94
N LEU A 146 25.99 17.75 -13.19
CA LEU A 146 26.46 16.79 -12.18
C LEU A 146 27.00 15.52 -12.83
N ALA A 147 26.32 15.01 -13.86
CA ALA A 147 26.78 13.87 -14.65
C ALA A 147 28.13 14.16 -15.32
N ASP A 148 28.26 15.30 -16.01
CA ASP A 148 29.53 15.71 -16.65
C ASP A 148 30.70 15.80 -15.64
N ARG A 149 30.41 16.23 -14.40
CA ARG A 149 31.42 16.30 -13.33
C ARG A 149 31.79 14.92 -12.79
N ALA A 150 30.83 14.00 -12.70
CA ALA A 150 31.08 12.63 -12.30
C ALA A 150 31.99 11.94 -13.33
N ASP A 151 31.62 12.01 -14.61
CA ASP A 151 32.41 11.44 -15.72
C ASP A 151 33.82 12.04 -15.74
N GLY A 152 33.94 13.37 -15.63
CA GLY A 152 35.23 14.05 -15.56
C GLY A 152 36.03 13.78 -14.28
N THR A 153 35.44 13.16 -13.25
CA THR A 153 36.13 12.69 -12.03
C THR A 153 36.62 11.26 -12.22
N ASP A 154 35.79 10.40 -12.80
CA ASP A 154 36.15 9.01 -13.13
C ASP A 154 37.34 8.96 -14.10
N GLU A 155 37.34 9.79 -15.15
CA GLU A 155 38.49 9.91 -16.07
C GLU A 155 39.80 10.29 -15.35
N LYS A 156 39.71 11.17 -14.34
CA LYS A 156 40.87 11.57 -13.53
C LYS A 156 41.32 10.44 -12.62
N LEU A 157 40.38 9.70 -12.03
CA LEU A 157 40.68 8.54 -11.18
C LEU A 157 41.36 7.44 -12.00
N ASP A 158 40.90 7.16 -13.22
CA ASP A 158 41.54 6.22 -14.14
C ASP A 158 42.95 6.66 -14.53
N THR A 159 43.12 7.96 -14.78
CA THR A 159 44.44 8.55 -15.05
C THR A 159 45.37 8.39 -13.86
N LEU A 160 44.90 8.69 -12.64
CA LEU A 160 45.67 8.53 -11.42
C LEU A 160 45.99 7.06 -11.12
N ALA A 161 45.03 6.16 -11.29
CA ALA A 161 45.22 4.72 -11.13
C ALA A 161 46.31 4.22 -12.08
N SER A 162 46.24 4.61 -13.35
CA SER A 162 47.25 4.28 -14.36
C SER A 162 48.63 4.84 -14.00
N ALA A 163 48.71 6.08 -13.53
CA ALA A 163 49.96 6.70 -13.08
C ALA A 163 50.55 5.98 -11.85
N VAL A 164 49.71 5.60 -10.88
CA VAL A 164 50.12 4.87 -9.67
C VAL A 164 50.62 3.47 -10.02
N VAL A 165 49.93 2.74 -10.90
CA VAL A 165 50.37 1.42 -11.40
C VAL A 165 51.70 1.56 -12.14
N GLY A 166 51.84 2.60 -12.99
CA GLY A 166 53.09 2.91 -13.68
C GLY A 166 54.24 3.19 -12.72
N LEU A 167 54.02 3.98 -11.67
CA LEU A 167 55.01 4.27 -10.63
C LEU A 167 55.41 3.01 -9.87
N ARG A 168 54.45 2.19 -9.43
CA ARG A 168 54.72 0.92 -8.73
C ARG A 168 55.58 -0.02 -9.58
N ARG A 169 55.27 -0.15 -10.87
CA ARG A 169 56.07 -0.95 -11.80
C ARG A 169 57.50 -0.40 -11.93
N ARG A 170 57.65 0.92 -12.01
CA ARG A 170 58.96 1.56 -12.11
C ARG A 170 59.80 1.39 -10.85
N VAL A 171 59.18 1.47 -9.67
CA VAL A 171 59.84 1.20 -8.39
C VAL A 171 60.30 -0.26 -8.34
N ALA A 172 59.44 -1.22 -8.68
CA ALA A 172 59.81 -2.63 -8.71
C ALA A 172 60.97 -2.93 -9.69
N GLU A 173 61.01 -2.27 -10.84
CA GLU A 173 62.13 -2.36 -11.79
C GLU A 173 63.44 -1.83 -11.19
N LEU A 174 63.38 -0.70 -10.48
CA LEU A 174 64.54 -0.10 -9.81
C LEU A 174 65.04 -0.98 -8.67
N GLU A 175 64.15 -1.47 -7.81
CA GLU A 175 64.48 -2.40 -6.71
C GLU A 175 65.09 -3.69 -7.25
N ALA A 176 64.55 -4.26 -8.33
CA ALA A 176 65.12 -5.44 -8.96
C ALA A 176 66.50 -5.19 -9.58
N ALA A 177 66.74 -3.99 -10.14
CA ALA A 177 68.05 -3.61 -10.65
C ALA A 177 69.07 -3.43 -9.52
N ASP A 178 68.65 -2.82 -8.40
CA ASP A 178 69.47 -2.60 -7.21
C ASP A 178 69.85 -3.94 -6.55
N ALA A 179 68.87 -4.83 -6.34
CA ALA A 179 69.11 -6.16 -5.79
C ALA A 179 70.09 -6.99 -6.65
N ARG A 180 70.04 -6.86 -7.98
CA ARG A 180 71.02 -7.51 -8.88
C ARG A 180 72.42 -6.96 -8.68
N ARG A 181 72.54 -5.65 -8.48
CA ARG A 181 73.83 -4.98 -8.23
C ARG A 181 74.40 -5.42 -6.89
N ASP A 182 73.59 -5.41 -5.83
CA ASP A 182 73.98 -5.87 -4.50
C ASP A 182 74.45 -7.32 -4.49
N ALA A 183 73.76 -8.20 -5.22
CA ALA A 183 74.16 -9.60 -5.37
C ALA A 183 75.54 -9.75 -6.05
N VAL A 184 75.80 -8.98 -7.12
CA VAL A 184 77.12 -8.95 -7.77
C VAL A 184 78.19 -8.43 -6.80
N GLU A 185 77.92 -7.33 -6.12
CA GLU A 185 78.85 -6.73 -5.17
C GLU A 185 79.13 -7.66 -3.98
N ALA A 186 78.15 -8.44 -3.53
CA ALA A 186 78.33 -9.45 -2.48
C ALA A 186 79.31 -10.54 -2.92
N ILE A 187 79.11 -11.11 -4.12
CA ILE A 187 80.01 -12.11 -4.72
C ILE A 187 81.42 -11.54 -4.89
N GLN A 188 81.54 -10.31 -5.39
CA GLN A 188 82.84 -9.64 -5.57
C GLN A 188 83.53 -9.34 -4.24
N ARG A 189 82.79 -8.92 -3.21
CA ARG A 189 83.32 -8.71 -1.86
C ARG A 189 83.79 -10.02 -1.23
N GLU A 190 83.02 -11.10 -1.36
CA GLU A 190 83.39 -12.43 -0.87
C GLU A 190 84.67 -12.92 -1.57
N ALA A 191 84.74 -12.83 -2.90
CA ALA A 191 85.93 -13.13 -3.69
C ALA A 191 87.16 -12.35 -3.21
N ASN A 192 87.01 -11.03 -3.06
CA ASN A 192 88.10 -10.16 -2.63
C ASN A 192 88.58 -10.52 -1.21
N SER A 193 87.65 -10.80 -0.28
CA SER A 193 88.00 -11.22 1.09
C SER A 193 88.78 -12.53 1.14
N ARG A 194 88.60 -13.39 0.14
CA ARG A 194 89.26 -14.71 0.00
C ARG A 194 90.41 -14.70 -0.99
N ASN A 195 90.79 -13.55 -1.54
CA ASN A 195 91.84 -13.39 -2.57
C ASN A 195 91.61 -14.25 -3.83
N VAL A 196 90.35 -14.42 -4.26
CA VAL A 196 89.97 -15.16 -5.46
C VAL A 196 89.69 -14.20 -6.61
N ALA A 197 90.49 -14.24 -7.68
CA ALA A 197 90.26 -13.38 -8.86
C ALA A 197 89.35 -14.04 -9.91
N ALA A 198 89.41 -15.37 -10.03
CA ALA A 198 88.63 -16.17 -10.96
C ALA A 198 88.21 -17.49 -10.32
N ALA A 199 87.04 -17.98 -10.70
CA ALA A 199 86.46 -19.23 -10.20
C ALA A 199 85.73 -19.97 -11.33
N ASP A 200 85.68 -21.29 -11.25
CA ASP A 200 84.96 -22.13 -12.22
C ASP A 200 83.48 -22.20 -11.82
N CYS A 201 82.58 -22.01 -12.79
CA CYS A 201 81.15 -22.15 -12.56
C CYS A 201 80.80 -23.61 -12.28
N GLU A 202 80.10 -23.88 -11.17
CA GLU A 202 79.69 -25.24 -10.79
C GLU A 202 78.91 -25.98 -11.89
N GLY A 203 77.97 -25.30 -12.55
CA GLY A 203 77.03 -25.93 -13.48
C GLY A 203 77.61 -26.24 -14.86
N CYS A 204 78.57 -25.44 -15.35
CA CYS A 204 79.15 -25.63 -16.69
C CYS A 204 80.67 -25.80 -16.73
N GLY A 205 81.34 -25.68 -15.59
CA GLY A 205 82.79 -25.84 -15.44
C GLY A 205 83.66 -24.76 -16.10
N LYS A 206 83.07 -23.72 -16.69
CA LYS A 206 83.83 -22.64 -17.35
C LYS A 206 84.33 -21.62 -16.33
N GLN A 207 85.55 -21.14 -16.53
CA GLN A 207 86.17 -20.11 -15.70
C GLN A 207 85.51 -18.74 -15.89
N VAL A 208 85.20 -18.07 -14.79
CA VAL A 208 84.58 -16.74 -14.75
C VAL A 208 85.49 -15.76 -14.01
N GLN A 209 85.71 -14.58 -14.60
CA GLN A 209 86.45 -13.49 -13.97
C GLN A 209 85.50 -12.70 -13.05
N ILE A 210 85.67 -12.86 -11.73
CA ILE A 210 84.68 -12.39 -10.74
C ILE A 210 84.59 -10.85 -10.73
N GLY A 211 85.73 -10.16 -10.88
CA GLY A 211 85.79 -8.70 -10.94
C GLY A 211 85.15 -8.07 -12.19
N LEU A 212 84.77 -8.87 -13.19
CA LEU A 212 84.10 -8.41 -14.42
C LEU A 212 82.62 -8.81 -14.49
N LEU A 213 82.07 -9.39 -13.41
CA LEU A 213 80.66 -9.73 -13.35
C LEU A 213 79.79 -8.48 -13.43
N SER A 214 78.83 -8.50 -14.37
CA SER A 214 77.81 -7.48 -14.54
C SER A 214 76.42 -7.92 -14.07
N ALA A 215 76.24 -9.22 -13.82
CA ALA A 215 75.04 -9.84 -13.29
C ALA A 215 75.43 -10.99 -12.36
N PRO A 216 74.58 -11.36 -11.37
CA PRO A 216 74.88 -12.44 -10.42
C PRO A 216 74.59 -13.81 -11.05
N ARG A 217 75.07 -14.03 -12.28
CA ARG A 217 74.82 -15.22 -13.11
C ARG A 217 76.04 -15.54 -13.95
N CYS A 218 76.18 -16.81 -14.32
CA CYS A 218 77.25 -17.24 -15.21
C CYS A 218 77.08 -16.65 -16.61
N PRO A 219 78.10 -15.96 -17.18
CA PRO A 219 78.03 -15.40 -18.53
C PRO A 219 78.01 -16.47 -19.64
N HIS A 220 78.13 -17.75 -19.29
CA HIS A 220 78.19 -18.84 -20.26
C HIS A 220 76.97 -19.77 -20.24
N CYS A 221 76.33 -19.96 -19.09
CA CYS A 221 75.16 -20.83 -18.93
C CYS A 221 73.97 -20.17 -18.22
N GLU A 222 74.09 -18.88 -17.85
CA GLU A 222 73.04 -18.04 -17.24
C GLU A 222 72.51 -18.49 -15.86
N GLU A 223 73.11 -19.52 -15.29
CA GLU A 223 72.79 -19.98 -13.93
C GLU A 223 73.16 -18.94 -12.87
N PRO A 224 72.28 -18.66 -11.88
CA PRO A 224 72.52 -17.68 -10.83
C PRO A 224 73.54 -18.17 -9.80
N PHE A 225 74.40 -17.26 -9.35
CA PHE A 225 75.38 -17.55 -8.32
C PHE A 225 74.82 -17.27 -6.93
N GLU A 226 75.09 -18.17 -5.99
CA GLU A 226 74.73 -18.00 -4.58
C GLU A 226 75.93 -17.60 -3.71
N GLY A 227 77.14 -17.99 -4.13
CA GLY A 227 78.36 -17.65 -3.41
C GLY A 227 79.60 -18.26 -4.07
N ILE A 228 80.71 -18.22 -3.34
CA ILE A 228 81.99 -18.77 -3.79
C ILE A 228 82.48 -19.79 -2.77
N GLU A 229 82.97 -20.94 -3.23
CA GLU A 229 83.71 -21.89 -2.41
C GLU A 229 85.20 -21.84 -2.77
N PRO A 230 86.11 -21.66 -1.78
CA PRO A 230 87.54 -21.69 -2.04
C PRO A 230 87.98 -23.14 -2.32
N GLY A 231 88.88 -23.31 -3.29
CA GLY A 231 89.47 -24.61 -3.58
C GLY A 231 90.29 -25.17 -2.40
N SER A 232 90.27 -26.49 -2.22
CA SER A 232 91.04 -27.16 -1.17
C SER A 232 92.56 -27.05 -1.39
N TRP A 233 93.33 -26.97 -0.28
CA TRP A 233 94.76 -26.58 -0.21
C TRP A 233 95.79 -27.41 -1.00
N PHE A 234 95.36 -28.35 -1.85
CA PHE A 234 96.26 -29.20 -2.62
C PHE A 234 96.20 -28.99 -4.14
N LEU A 235 95.04 -28.82 -4.77
CA LEU A 235 94.90 -28.77 -6.25
C LEU A 235 93.59 -28.10 -6.78
N GLY A 236 92.72 -27.54 -5.92
CA GLY A 236 91.39 -27.06 -6.37
C GLY A 236 91.37 -25.60 -6.82
N SER A 237 90.76 -25.31 -7.98
CA SER A 237 90.31 -23.95 -8.31
C SER A 237 89.12 -23.57 -7.42
N ALA A 238 88.94 -22.27 -7.16
CA ALA A 238 87.73 -21.79 -6.49
C ALA A 238 86.51 -22.05 -7.39
N THR A 239 85.35 -22.32 -6.79
CA THR A 239 84.11 -22.65 -7.50
C THR A 239 83.04 -21.62 -7.19
N LEU A 240 82.32 -21.14 -8.21
CA LEU A 240 81.11 -20.33 -8.06
C LEU A 240 79.92 -21.27 -7.93
N VAL A 241 79.31 -21.28 -6.74
CA VAL A 241 78.18 -22.15 -6.40
C VAL A 241 76.91 -21.58 -7.01
N ILE A 242 76.09 -22.44 -7.59
CA ILE A 242 74.79 -22.07 -8.16
C ILE A 242 73.70 -22.40 -7.14
N GLY A 243 72.81 -21.44 -6.89
CA GLY A 243 71.66 -21.63 -6.02
C GLY A 243 70.38 -21.90 -6.80
N ASP A 244 69.54 -22.80 -6.31
CA ASP A 244 68.21 -23.03 -6.86
C ASP A 244 67.30 -21.83 -6.56
N ARG A 245 66.49 -21.44 -7.56
CA ARG A 245 65.48 -20.38 -7.38
C ARG A 245 64.56 -20.75 -6.20
N PRO A 246 64.29 -19.85 -5.23
CA PRO A 246 63.18 -20.07 -4.32
C PRO A 246 61.93 -20.20 -5.17
N ALA A 247 61.22 -21.33 -5.02
CA ALA A 247 59.93 -21.51 -5.66
C ALA A 247 59.04 -20.35 -5.23
N LEU A 248 58.54 -19.57 -6.19
CA LEU A 248 57.52 -18.59 -5.94
C LEU A 248 56.26 -19.35 -5.48
N THR A 249 56.11 -19.55 -4.18
CA THR A 249 54.82 -19.84 -3.56
C THR A 249 54.03 -18.54 -3.61
N GLY A 250 53.57 -18.18 -4.81
CA GLY A 250 52.46 -17.26 -4.93
C GLY A 250 51.25 -17.97 -4.36
N GLU A 251 50.76 -17.53 -3.22
CA GLU A 251 49.35 -17.68 -2.92
C GLU A 251 48.62 -17.04 -4.11
N SER A 252 48.09 -17.87 -4.99
CA SER A 252 47.19 -17.43 -6.05
C SER A 252 45.99 -16.82 -5.33
N PHE A 253 45.95 -15.50 -5.27
CA PHE A 253 44.74 -14.78 -4.93
C PHE A 253 43.78 -15.05 -6.10
N GLU A 254 42.91 -16.05 -5.94
CA GLU A 254 41.73 -16.19 -6.79
C GLU A 254 40.89 -14.92 -6.56
N PRO A 255 40.72 -14.06 -7.57
CA PRO A 255 39.86 -12.91 -7.39
C PRO A 255 38.44 -13.43 -7.19
N GLU A 256 37.87 -13.17 -6.00
CA GLU A 256 36.43 -13.37 -5.79
C GLU A 256 35.69 -12.62 -6.90
N THR A 257 34.87 -13.35 -7.64
CA THR A 257 34.00 -12.79 -8.66
C THR A 257 33.09 -11.75 -8.01
N ALA A 258 33.00 -10.56 -8.62
CA ALA A 258 32.27 -9.40 -8.11
C ALA A 258 30.73 -9.55 -8.04
N GLU A 259 30.21 -10.77 -7.93
CA GLU A 259 28.77 -11.07 -7.82
C GLU A 259 28.29 -11.27 -6.37
N GLU A 260 29.16 -11.41 -5.37
CA GLU A 260 28.72 -11.67 -3.98
C GLU A 260 28.70 -10.45 -3.04
N VAL A 261 29.07 -9.24 -3.51
CA VAL A 261 29.12 -8.04 -2.65
C VAL A 261 27.76 -7.32 -2.51
N PHE A 262 26.72 -7.77 -3.24
CA PHE A 262 25.40 -7.11 -3.26
C PHE A 262 24.23 -7.99 -2.82
N VAL A 263 24.46 -9.11 -2.13
CA VAL A 263 23.38 -9.94 -1.57
C VAL A 263 23.43 -9.88 -0.05
N ASP A 264 23.04 -8.73 0.52
CA ASP A 264 22.53 -8.63 1.89
C ASP A 264 21.91 -7.23 2.08
N ASP A 265 20.67 -7.08 1.60
CA ASP A 265 19.73 -6.06 2.07
C ASP A 265 18.32 -6.68 1.97
N ASP A 266 17.88 -7.31 3.07
CA ASP A 266 16.48 -7.66 3.39
C ASP A 266 16.18 -7.26 4.84
#